data_AF-A0A933KM08-F1
#
_entry.id   AF-A0A933KM08-F1
#
_cell.length_a   1.000
_cell.length_b   1.000
_cell.length_c   1.000
_cell.angle_alpha   90.00
_cell.angle_beta   90.00
_cell.angle_gamma   90.00
#
_symmetry.space_group_name_H-M   'P 1'
#
loop_
_entity.id
_entity.type
_entity.pdbx_description
1 polymer ?
#
loop_
_entity_poly.entity_id
_entity_poly.type
_entity_poly.pdbx_seq_one_letter_code
_entity_poly.pdbx_strand_id
1 'polypeptide(L)'
;IKAIDVSDESLSVEVIRAAVVDGPGHYLGSDQTLKLMQTEYIYPAVGDRLSPKEWNEVGRPKVIDRAIAKVQEVLATHFPNHIPDDVDDQIRAELPIKLPRSRMRPALPTIVDSIAGA
;
A
#
# COMPACT_ATOMS: atom_id res chain seq x y z
N ILE A 1 9.49 12.60 -5.28
CA ILE A 1 10.71 11.75 -5.33
C ILE A 1 11.53 12.11 -4.10
N LYS A 2 11.94 11.14 -3.28
CA LYS A 2 12.82 11.37 -2.11
C LYS A 2 14.25 11.53 -2.63
N ALA A 3 14.95 12.58 -2.17
CA ALA A 3 16.35 12.79 -2.50
C ALA A 3 17.23 11.71 -1.82
N ILE A 4 18.45 11.55 -2.30
CA ILE A 4 19.43 10.64 -1.69
C ILE A 4 19.97 11.29 -0.40
N ASP A 5 19.88 10.56 0.71
CA ASP A 5 20.53 10.94 1.97
C ASP A 5 22.02 10.61 1.88
N VAL A 6 22.88 11.57 2.22
CA VAL A 6 24.35 11.47 2.15
C VAL A 6 25.02 11.66 3.52
N SER A 7 24.29 11.39 4.59
CA SER A 7 24.83 11.33 5.94
C SER A 7 25.79 10.16 6.16
N ASP A 8 26.65 10.25 7.17
CA ASP A 8 27.59 9.17 7.50
C ASP A 8 26.89 7.83 7.76
N GLU A 9 25.68 7.87 8.33
CA GLU A 9 24.85 6.67 8.55
C GLU A 9 24.40 6.05 7.21
N SER A 10 23.95 6.86 6.25
CA SER A 10 23.44 6.37 4.96
C SER A 10 24.55 5.91 4.01
N LEU A 11 25.80 6.35 4.24
CA LEU A 11 26.97 5.86 3.50
C LEU A 11 27.37 4.42 3.92
N SER A 12 26.94 3.95 5.10
CA SER A 12 27.08 2.56 5.55
C SER A 12 28.52 2.00 5.57
N VAL A 13 29.55 2.85 5.66
CA VAL A 13 30.96 2.44 5.51
C VAL A 13 31.36 1.35 6.52
N GLU A 14 30.97 1.51 7.79
CA GLU A 14 31.27 0.51 8.82
C GLU A 14 30.52 -0.81 8.60
N VAL A 15 29.28 -0.75 8.11
CA VAL A 15 28.49 -1.95 7.78
C VAL A 15 29.09 -2.69 6.58
N ILE A 16 29.59 -1.95 5.58
CA ILE A 16 30.35 -2.50 4.44
C ILE A 16 31.60 -3.22 4.94
N ARG A 17 32.41 -2.56 5.77
CA ARG A 17 33.62 -3.16 6.36
C ARG A 17 33.28 -4.43 7.14
N ALA A 18 32.31 -4.36 8.04
CA ALA A 18 31.90 -5.47 8.89
C ALA A 18 31.37 -6.67 8.09
N ALA A 19 30.63 -6.44 7.00
CA ALA A 19 30.07 -7.53 6.19
C ALA A 19 31.08 -8.13 5.21
N VAL A 20 31.91 -7.31 4.56
CA VAL A 20 32.74 -7.72 3.42
C VAL A 20 34.17 -8.10 3.82
N VAL A 21 34.76 -7.38 4.77
CA VAL A 21 36.15 -7.63 5.21
C VAL A 21 36.18 -8.63 6.36
N ASP A 22 35.33 -8.40 7.35
CA ASP A 22 35.37 -9.13 8.62
C ASP A 22 34.24 -10.18 8.76
N GLY A 23 33.36 -10.28 7.77
CA GLY A 23 32.05 -10.91 7.94
C GLY A 23 31.61 -11.88 6.83
N PRO A 24 30.31 -12.18 6.76
CA PRO A 24 29.76 -13.28 5.95
C PRO A 24 29.68 -12.99 4.44
N GLY A 25 30.13 -11.82 3.98
CA GLY A 25 30.06 -11.42 2.58
C GLY A 25 28.66 -10.97 2.12
N HIS A 26 27.71 -10.79 3.04
CA HIS A 26 26.37 -10.28 2.76
C HIS A 26 25.81 -9.45 3.92
N TYR A 27 24.80 -8.62 3.63
CA TYR A 27 24.24 -7.65 4.58
C TYR A 27 23.00 -8.13 5.33
N LEU A 28 22.42 -9.27 4.96
CA LEU A 28 21.12 -9.73 5.47
C LEU A 28 21.00 -9.84 7.01
N GLY A 29 22.11 -10.05 7.71
CA GLY A 29 22.14 -10.15 9.17
C GLY A 29 22.44 -8.82 9.90
N SER A 30 22.61 -7.71 9.17
CA SER A 30 22.90 -6.41 9.77
C SER A 30 21.63 -5.75 10.30
N ASP A 31 21.69 -5.19 11.51
CA ASP A 31 20.62 -4.37 12.09
C ASP A 31 20.26 -3.18 11.18
N GLN A 32 21.27 -2.59 10.52
CA GLN A 32 21.05 -1.49 9.58
C GLN A 32 20.22 -1.95 8.38
N THR A 33 20.46 -3.15 7.86
CA THR A 33 19.68 -3.70 6.74
C THR A 33 18.22 -3.90 7.14
N LEU A 34 17.95 -4.41 8.33
CA LEU A 34 16.58 -4.56 8.83
C LEU A 34 15.86 -3.20 8.94
N LYS A 35 16.53 -2.19 9.52
CA LYS A 35 15.99 -0.83 9.63
C LYS A 35 15.64 -0.25 8.25
N LEU A 36 16.55 -0.37 7.29
CA LEU A 36 16.36 0.16 5.93
C LEU A 36 15.29 -0.60 5.15
N MET A 37 15.14 -1.91 5.34
CA MET A 37 14.05 -2.69 4.73
C MET A 37 12.66 -2.22 5.15
N GLN A 38 12.54 -1.54 6.30
CA GLN A 38 11.27 -0.98 6.79
C GLN A 38 11.03 0.46 6.36
N THR A 39 12.08 1.23 6.00
CA THR A 39 11.97 2.67 5.71
C THR A 39 12.23 3.03 4.25
N GLU A 40 13.17 2.35 3.59
CA GLU A 40 13.64 2.71 2.25
C GLU A 40 13.14 1.74 1.16
N TYR A 41 12.65 0.55 1.55
CA TYR A 41 12.13 -0.42 0.59
C TYR A 41 10.62 -0.28 0.40
N ILE A 42 10.23 -0.01 -0.85
CA ILE A 42 8.82 0.03 -1.24
C ILE A 42 8.39 -1.39 -1.61
N TYR A 43 7.43 -1.92 -0.86
CA TYR A 43 6.66 -3.09 -1.26
C TYR A 43 5.52 -2.64 -2.20
N PRO A 44 5.52 -3.06 -3.47
CA PRO A 44 4.54 -2.57 -4.43
C PRO A 44 3.16 -3.10 -4.09
N ALA A 45 2.14 -2.22 -4.14
CA ALA A 45 0.76 -2.62 -3.86
C ALA A 45 0.17 -3.59 -4.90
N VAL A 46 0.68 -3.56 -6.13
CA VAL A 46 0.16 -4.35 -7.27
C VAL A 46 1.21 -5.27 -7.90
N GLY A 47 2.49 -4.89 -7.85
CA GLY A 47 3.57 -5.66 -8.45
C GLY A 47 3.82 -7.00 -7.74
N ASP A 48 4.06 -8.05 -8.51
CA ASP A 48 4.41 -9.36 -7.97
C ASP A 48 5.92 -9.47 -7.73
N ARG A 49 6.29 -9.95 -6.54
CA ARG A 49 7.69 -10.17 -6.13
C ARG A 49 8.04 -11.64 -5.96
N LEU A 50 7.13 -12.55 -6.32
CA LEU A 50 7.39 -13.99 -6.35
C LEU A 50 8.56 -14.30 -7.28
N SER A 51 9.35 -15.30 -6.91
CA SER A 51 10.33 -15.86 -7.82
C SER A 51 9.65 -16.42 -9.08
N PRO A 52 10.36 -16.56 -10.22
CA PRO A 52 9.78 -17.15 -11.42
C PRO A 52 9.18 -18.55 -11.17
N LYS A 53 9.76 -19.33 -10.26
CA LYS A 53 9.24 -20.65 -9.90
C LYS A 53 7.89 -20.54 -9.18
N GLU A 54 7.82 -19.77 -8.10
CA GLU A 54 6.59 -19.59 -7.31
C GLU A 54 5.48 -18.96 -8.15
N TRP A 55 5.81 -17.95 -8.98
CA TRP A 55 4.84 -17.33 -9.90
C TRP A 55 4.24 -18.34 -10.88
N ASN A 56 5.04 -19.30 -11.36
CA ASN A 56 4.53 -20.40 -12.18
C ASN A 56 3.64 -21.36 -11.37
N GLU A 57 4.03 -21.69 -10.14
CA GLU A 57 3.27 -22.58 -9.24
C GLU A 57 1.89 -22.01 -8.86
N VAL A 58 1.78 -20.69 -8.70
CA VAL A 58 0.50 -20.00 -8.43
C VAL A 58 -0.30 -19.66 -9.70
N GLY A 59 0.04 -20.26 -10.84
CA GLY A 59 -0.77 -20.15 -12.06
C GLY A 59 -0.56 -18.88 -12.87
N ARG A 60 0.62 -18.24 -12.76
CA ARG A 60 1.03 -17.12 -13.61
C ARG A 60 0.09 -15.91 -13.54
N PRO A 61 -0.21 -15.37 -12.34
CA PRO A 61 -1.15 -14.28 -12.17
C PRO A 61 -0.73 -13.07 -13.00
N LYS A 62 -1.70 -12.47 -13.70
CA LYS A 62 -1.47 -11.24 -14.46
C LYS A 62 -1.55 -10.04 -13.52
N VAL A 63 -0.69 -9.06 -13.76
CA VAL A 63 -0.68 -7.81 -12.98
C VAL A 63 -2.03 -7.07 -13.03
N ILE A 64 -2.75 -7.16 -14.16
CA ILE A 64 -4.05 -6.50 -14.33
C ILE A 64 -5.12 -7.06 -13.39
N ASP A 65 -5.09 -8.36 -13.09
CA ASP A 65 -6.08 -8.99 -12.22
C ASP A 65 -5.91 -8.48 -10.78
N ARG A 66 -4.66 -8.32 -10.32
CA ARG A 66 -4.35 -7.69 -9.03
C ARG A 66 -4.74 -6.22 -8.99
N ALA A 67 -4.52 -5.48 -10.08
CA ALA A 67 -4.92 -4.08 -10.17
C ALA A 67 -6.44 -3.93 -10.07
N ILE A 68 -7.21 -4.77 -10.77
CA ILE A 68 -8.68 -4.79 -10.71
C ILE A 68 -9.13 -5.10 -9.27
N ALA A 69 -8.56 -6.12 -8.64
CA ALA A 69 -8.88 -6.48 -7.26
C ALA A 69 -8.61 -5.31 -6.30
N LYS A 70 -7.48 -4.61 -6.46
CA LYS A 70 -7.16 -3.45 -5.61
C LYS A 70 -8.12 -2.29 -5.83
N VAL A 71 -8.53 -2.03 -7.07
CA VAL A 71 -9.55 -1.01 -7.37
C VAL A 71 -10.88 -1.37 -6.70
N GLN A 72 -11.31 -2.63 -6.79
CA GLN A 72 -12.54 -3.08 -6.15
C GLN A 72 -12.48 -2.94 -4.62
N GLU A 73 -11.37 -3.32 -4.00
CA GLU A 73 -11.14 -3.16 -2.56
C GLU A 73 -11.23 -1.68 -2.14
N VAL A 74 -10.53 -0.79 -2.84
CA VAL A 74 -10.52 0.65 -2.53
C VAL A 74 -11.92 1.25 -2.69
N LEU A 75 -12.62 0.95 -3.78
CA LEU A 75 -13.98 1.44 -4.01
C LEU A 75 -15.00 0.89 -3.00
N ALA A 76 -14.74 -0.27 -2.38
CA ALA A 76 -15.61 -0.87 -1.39
C ALA A 76 -15.36 -0.37 0.04
N THR A 77 -14.15 0.13 0.34
CA THR A 77 -13.71 0.39 1.73
C THR A 77 -13.30 1.83 1.99
N HIS A 78 -12.92 2.59 0.97
CA HIS A 78 -12.37 3.93 1.14
C HIS A 78 -13.39 5.02 0.78
N PHE A 79 -14.02 5.60 1.80
CA PHE A 79 -15.02 6.66 1.68
C PHE A 79 -14.55 7.94 2.39
N PRO A 80 -13.73 8.78 1.73
CA PRO A 80 -13.16 9.96 2.37
C PRO A 80 -14.24 11.02 2.62
N ASN A 81 -14.17 11.70 3.78
CA ASN A 81 -15.14 12.67 4.26
C ASN A 81 -14.58 14.09 4.35
N HIS A 82 -13.72 14.47 3.41
CA HIS A 82 -13.01 15.76 3.43
C HIS A 82 -13.89 16.95 3.00
N ILE A 83 -15.03 16.72 2.34
CA ILE A 83 -15.97 17.76 1.89
C ILE A 83 -17.19 17.74 2.82
N PRO A 84 -17.51 18.86 3.50
CA PRO A 84 -18.75 19.02 4.25
C PRO A 84 -20.00 18.89 3.36
N ASP A 85 -21.10 18.37 3.93
CA ASP A 85 -22.33 18.08 3.18
C ASP A 85 -22.95 19.34 2.54
N ASP A 86 -22.87 20.50 3.20
CA ASP A 86 -23.38 21.79 2.72
C ASP A 86 -22.57 22.33 1.51
N VAL A 87 -21.27 22.06 1.49
CA VAL A 87 -20.39 22.39 0.35
C VAL A 87 -20.67 21.44 -0.82
N ASP A 88 -20.82 20.14 -0.57
CA ASP A 88 -21.18 19.16 -1.61
C ASP A 88 -22.59 19.44 -2.19
N ASP A 89 -23.54 19.94 -1.39
CA ASP A 89 -24.86 20.39 -1.85
C ASP A 89 -24.75 21.55 -2.86
N GLN A 90 -23.96 22.58 -2.54
CA GLN A 90 -23.74 23.74 -3.42
C GLN A 90 -23.10 23.31 -4.75
N ILE A 91 -22.05 22.48 -4.69
CA ILE A 91 -21.37 21.97 -5.90
C ILE A 91 -22.33 21.20 -6.80
N ARG A 92 -23.20 20.36 -6.22
CA ARG A 92 -24.19 19.56 -6.99
C ARG A 92 -25.33 20.39 -7.56
N ALA A 93 -25.63 21.55 -7.00
CA ALA A 93 -26.61 22.48 -7.56
C ALA A 93 -26.07 23.17 -8.83
N GLU A 94 -24.77 23.44 -8.88
CA GLU A 94 -24.13 24.13 -9.99
C GLU A 94 -23.63 23.19 -11.10
N LEU A 95 -23.24 21.96 -10.75
CA LEU A 95 -22.62 21.01 -11.67
C LEU A 95 -23.46 19.73 -11.84
N PRO A 96 -23.49 19.12 -13.04
CA PRO A 96 -24.28 17.90 -13.30
C PRO A 96 -23.60 16.64 -12.76
N ILE A 97 -23.35 16.57 -11.45
CA ILE A 97 -22.68 15.44 -10.79
C ILE A 97 -23.58 14.18 -10.84
N LYS A 98 -23.16 13.17 -11.61
CA LYS A 98 -23.90 11.91 -11.78
C LYS A 98 -23.58 10.84 -10.73
N LEU A 99 -22.56 11.06 -9.90
CA LEU A 99 -22.18 10.13 -8.83
C LEU A 99 -23.10 10.33 -7.61
N PRO A 100 -23.93 9.34 -7.22
CA PRO A 100 -24.81 9.47 -6.07
C PRO A 100 -24.05 9.36 -4.74
N ARG A 101 -24.50 10.09 -3.70
CA ARG A 101 -23.91 10.05 -2.35
C ARG A 101 -23.84 8.65 -1.75
N SER A 102 -24.79 7.77 -2.09
CA SER A 102 -24.79 6.38 -1.64
C SER A 102 -23.57 5.58 -2.09
N ARG A 103 -22.88 5.99 -3.16
CA ARG A 103 -21.62 5.40 -3.62
C ARG A 103 -20.37 6.07 -3.06
N MET A 104 -20.55 7.13 -2.27
CA MET A 104 -19.48 7.89 -1.61
C MET A 104 -19.47 7.66 -0.10
N ARG A 105 -20.32 6.76 0.41
CA ARG A 105 -20.47 6.46 1.83
C ARG A 105 -20.50 4.93 2.00
N PRO A 106 -20.09 4.41 3.18
CA PRO A 106 -20.27 3.00 3.49
C PRO A 106 -21.73 2.58 3.38
N ALA A 107 -21.98 1.32 2.98
CA ALA A 107 -23.31 0.75 3.08
C ALA A 107 -23.78 0.77 4.55
N LEU A 108 -25.03 1.16 4.79
CA LEU A 108 -25.62 1.07 6.12
C LEU A 108 -25.62 -0.40 6.57
N PRO A 109 -25.20 -0.71 7.81
CA PRO A 109 -25.22 -2.07 8.31
C PRO A 109 -26.64 -2.63 8.22
N THR A 110 -26.76 -3.85 7.69
CA THR A 110 -28.07 -4.51 7.64
C THR A 110 -28.45 -4.98 9.04
N ILE A 111 -29.75 -4.95 9.37
CA ILE A 111 -30.28 -5.32 10.70
C ILE A 111 -29.78 -6.71 11.15
N VAL A 112 -29.48 -7.60 10.20
CA VAL A 112 -28.97 -8.96 10.45
C VAL A 112 -27.59 -9.00 11.11
N ASP A 113 -26.72 -8.02 10.83
CA ASP A 113 -25.36 -7.97 11.38
C ASP A 113 -25.34 -7.54 12.86
N SER A 114 -26.41 -6.88 13.34
CA SER A 114 -26.53 -6.42 14.72
C SER A 114 -26.96 -7.51 15.71
N ILE A 115 -27.41 -8.67 15.22
CA ILE A 115 -28.00 -9.75 16.04
C ILE A 115 -27.01 -10.90 16.27
N ALA A 116 -25.98 -11.03 15.45
CA ALA A 116 -24.97 -12.10 15.55
C ALA A 116 -23.84 -11.81 16.56
N GLY A 117 -23.90 -10.68 17.27
CA GLY A 117 -22.88 -10.22 18.22
C GLY A 117 -23.30 -10.19 19.69
N ALA A 118 -24.42 -10.81 20.07
CA ALA A 118 -24.91 -10.90 21.45
C ALA A 118 -24.82 -12.33 22.01
#